data_AF-A0A7J8XA62-F1
#
_entry.id   AF-A0A7J8XA62-F1
#
_cell.length_a   1.000
_cell.length_b   1.000
_cell.length_c   1.000
_cell.angle_alpha   90.00
_cell.angle_beta   90.00
_cell.angle_gamma   90.00
#
_symmetry.space_group_name_H-M   'P 1'
#
loop_
_entity.id
_entity.type
_entity.pdbx_description
1 polymer ?
#
loop_
_entity_poly.entity_id
_entity_poly.type
_entity_poly.pdbx_seq_one_letter_code
_entity_poly.pdbx_strand_id
1 'polypeptide(L)'
;SKRGIAHFAQLLTPFLFLIINKFLHDRSQLKDAIIGGGVPFDRVHGTNAFEYPGKDPRFNQIFNTAMINHTGLVLKEILHSYKGFQQLSSLVDVGGGLGFTLNLITSKYPSIKGINFDLPHVIQHAPAYPGVQHVGGDMFESVPKGDAIFMK
;
A
#
# COMPACT_ATOMS: atom_id res chain seq x y z
N SER A 1 7.17 11.26 -25.19
CA SER A 1 8.34 10.69 -25.90
C SER A 1 8.34 9.17 -25.74
N LYS A 2 9.02 8.40 -26.61
CA LYS A 2 9.13 6.93 -26.48
C LYS A 2 9.67 6.48 -25.11
N ARG A 3 10.53 7.30 -24.47
CA ARG A 3 11.01 7.09 -23.09
C ARG A 3 9.91 7.22 -22.04
N GLY A 4 8.97 8.14 -22.21
CA GLY A 4 7.82 8.30 -21.31
C GLY A 4 6.89 7.09 -21.33
N ILE A 5 6.62 6.52 -22.50
CA ILE A 5 5.76 5.32 -22.66
C ILE A 5 6.43 4.09 -22.05
N ALA A 6 7.74 3.90 -22.28
CA ALA A 6 8.49 2.79 -21.70
C ALA A 6 8.55 2.86 -20.16
N HIS A 7 8.73 4.05 -19.61
CA HIS A 7 8.71 4.28 -18.15
C HIS A 7 7.31 4.04 -17.56
N PHE A 8 6.25 4.42 -18.27
CA PHE A 8 4.87 4.18 -17.82
C PHE A 8 4.52 2.69 -17.83
N ALA A 9 4.97 1.96 -18.86
CA ALA A 9 4.80 0.51 -18.94
C ALA A 9 5.49 -0.21 -17.78
N GLN A 10 6.73 0.16 -17.43
CA GLN A 10 7.47 -0.43 -16.31
C GLN A 10 6.79 -0.23 -14.94
N LEU A 11 6.09 0.89 -14.74
CA LEU A 11 5.35 1.15 -13.50
C LEU A 11 4.11 0.25 -13.36
N LEU A 12 3.46 -0.09 -14.47
CA LEU A 12 2.23 -0.89 -14.49
C LEU A 12 2.49 -2.40 -14.51
N THR A 13 3.63 -2.87 -15.03
CA THR A 13 3.92 -4.31 -15.18
C THR A 13 3.72 -5.13 -13.91
N PRO A 14 4.21 -4.73 -12.72
CA PRO A 14 4.01 -5.52 -11.49
C PRO A 14 2.54 -5.57 -11.06
N PHE A 15 1.82 -4.46 -11.23
CA PHE A 15 0.39 -4.38 -10.94
C PHE A 15 -0.43 -5.26 -11.90
N LEU A 16 -0.11 -5.22 -13.19
CA LEU A 16 -0.71 -6.11 -14.18
C LEU A 16 -0.37 -7.58 -13.90
N PHE A 17 0.84 -7.88 -13.41
CA PHE A 17 1.22 -9.25 -13.04
C PHE A 17 0.40 -9.78 -11.87
N LEU A 18 0.14 -8.96 -10.84
CA LEU A 18 -0.78 -9.31 -9.75
C LEU A 18 -2.18 -9.58 -10.27
N ILE A 19 -2.71 -8.68 -11.10
CA ILE A 19 -4.05 -8.82 -11.68
C ILE A 19 -4.13 -10.01 -12.64
N ILE A 20 -3.11 -10.32 -13.43
CA ILE A 20 -3.22 -11.37 -14.44
C ILE A 20 -2.90 -12.73 -13.83
N ASN A 21 -1.77 -12.90 -13.14
CA ASN A 21 -1.37 -14.24 -12.70
C ASN A 21 -2.16 -14.80 -11.52
N LYS A 22 -2.57 -13.94 -10.57
CA LYS A 22 -3.30 -14.39 -9.38
C LYS A 22 -4.80 -14.38 -9.59
N PHE A 23 -5.36 -13.31 -10.19
CA PHE A 23 -6.81 -13.29 -10.51
C PHE A 23 -7.22 -14.42 -11.46
N LEU A 24 -6.38 -14.80 -12.43
CA LEU A 24 -6.72 -15.94 -13.30
C LEU A 24 -6.74 -17.28 -12.55
N HIS A 25 -5.93 -17.43 -11.50
CA HIS A 25 -5.95 -18.59 -10.62
C HIS A 25 -7.17 -18.55 -9.69
N ASP A 26 -7.47 -17.38 -9.11
CA ASP A 26 -8.61 -17.14 -8.20
C ASP A 26 -9.96 -17.32 -8.91
N ARG A 27 -10.03 -17.04 -10.23
CA ARG A 27 -11.24 -17.24 -11.03
C ARG A 27 -11.80 -18.65 -10.95
N SER A 28 -10.95 -19.66 -10.74
CA SER A 28 -11.39 -21.05 -10.58
C SER A 28 -12.32 -21.24 -9.37
N GLN A 29 -12.17 -20.41 -8.33
CA GLN A 29 -12.98 -20.44 -7.11
C GLN A 29 -14.08 -19.36 -7.08
N LEU A 30 -14.21 -18.55 -8.13
CA LEU A 30 -15.23 -17.49 -8.19
C LEU A 30 -16.65 -18.06 -8.13
N LYS A 31 -16.91 -19.16 -8.84
CA LYS A 31 -18.21 -19.85 -8.80
C LYS A 31 -18.54 -20.33 -7.38
N ASP A 32 -17.60 -20.97 -6.72
CA ASP A 32 -17.79 -21.54 -5.39
C ASP A 32 -17.93 -20.45 -4.31
N ALA A 33 -17.25 -19.30 -4.50
CA ALA A 33 -17.43 -18.12 -3.66
C ALA A 33 -18.81 -17.48 -3.82
N ILE A 34 -19.36 -17.43 -5.04
CA ILE A 34 -20.71 -16.90 -5.30
C ILE A 34 -21.77 -17.79 -4.65
N ILE A 35 -21.61 -19.13 -4.77
CA ILE A 35 -22.62 -20.08 -4.27
C ILE A 35 -22.49 -20.28 -2.75
N GLY A 36 -21.28 -20.43 -2.24
CA GLY A 36 -20.99 -20.82 -0.86
C GLY A 36 -20.43 -19.70 0.03
N GLY A 37 -20.35 -18.47 -0.46
CA GLY A 37 -19.81 -17.32 0.26
C GLY A 37 -18.27 -17.29 0.38
N GLY A 38 -17.71 -16.26 1.00
CA GLY A 38 -16.26 -16.12 1.19
C GLY A 38 -15.52 -15.52 -0.01
N VAL A 39 -14.20 -15.37 0.13
CA VAL A 39 -13.35 -14.65 -0.84
C VAL A 39 -12.62 -15.66 -1.74
N PRO A 40 -12.65 -15.52 -3.09
CA PRO A 40 -11.97 -16.44 -3.99
C PRO A 40 -10.47 -16.62 -3.68
N PHE A 41 -9.79 -15.52 -3.36
CA PHE A 41 -8.37 -15.55 -2.98
C PHE A 41 -8.13 -16.44 -1.75
N ASP A 42 -8.89 -16.22 -0.68
CA ASP A 42 -8.78 -16.99 0.57
C ASP A 42 -9.08 -18.48 0.34
N ARG A 43 -10.01 -18.80 -0.54
CA ARG A 43 -10.35 -20.18 -0.93
C ARG A 43 -9.19 -20.88 -1.66
N VAL A 44 -8.45 -20.17 -2.51
CA VAL A 44 -7.28 -20.72 -3.22
C VAL A 44 -6.04 -20.77 -2.33
N HIS A 45 -5.85 -19.76 -1.49
CA HIS A 45 -4.58 -19.51 -0.80
C HIS A 45 -4.61 -19.77 0.71
N GLY A 46 -5.77 -20.12 1.27
CA GLY A 46 -5.97 -20.49 2.67
C GLY A 46 -5.73 -19.36 3.67
N THR A 47 -5.67 -18.11 3.22
CA THR A 47 -5.38 -16.90 4.01
C THR A 47 -5.76 -15.68 3.17
N ASN A 48 -6.00 -14.54 3.81
CA ASN A 48 -6.37 -13.34 3.09
C ASN A 48 -5.18 -12.72 2.32
N ALA A 49 -5.50 -11.87 1.34
CA ALA A 49 -4.50 -11.24 0.48
C ALA A 49 -3.51 -10.31 1.21
N PHE A 50 -3.83 -9.85 2.42
CA PHE A 50 -2.95 -8.99 3.23
C PHE A 50 -1.93 -9.80 4.03
N GLU A 51 -2.29 -11.00 4.46
CA GLU A 51 -1.39 -11.93 5.16
C GLU A 51 -0.54 -12.77 4.20
N TYR A 52 -1.05 -13.01 2.99
CA TYR A 52 -0.37 -13.84 1.99
C TYR A 52 1.07 -13.42 1.66
N PRO A 53 1.43 -12.12 1.56
CA PRO A 53 2.81 -11.68 1.43
C PRO A 53 3.76 -12.24 2.48
N GLY A 54 3.28 -12.50 3.70
CA GLY A 54 4.09 -13.15 4.75
C GLY A 54 4.43 -14.62 4.46
N LYS A 55 3.70 -15.28 3.56
CA LYS A 55 3.89 -16.70 3.20
C LYS A 55 4.75 -16.92 1.94
N ASP A 56 4.80 -15.92 1.05
CA ASP A 56 5.47 -16.03 -0.25
C ASP A 56 6.34 -14.80 -0.50
N PRO A 57 7.67 -14.88 -0.27
CA PRO A 57 8.59 -13.76 -0.46
C PRO A 57 8.61 -13.22 -1.89
N ARG A 58 8.41 -14.07 -2.90
CA ARG A 58 8.37 -13.64 -4.31
C ARG A 58 7.11 -12.82 -4.57
N PHE A 59 5.96 -13.28 -4.05
CA PHE A 59 4.73 -12.51 -4.12
C PHE A 59 4.84 -11.19 -3.36
N ASN A 60 5.42 -11.20 -2.16
CA ASN A 60 5.67 -10.00 -1.36
C ASN A 60 6.46 -8.94 -2.14
N GLN A 61 7.55 -9.34 -2.79
CA GLN A 61 8.37 -8.43 -3.60
C GLN A 61 7.57 -7.81 -4.75
N ILE A 62 6.81 -8.62 -5.49
CA ILE A 62 5.98 -8.15 -6.61
C ILE A 62 4.87 -7.22 -6.11
N PHE A 63 4.21 -7.60 -5.00
CA PHE A 63 3.15 -6.83 -4.36
C PHE A 63 3.65 -5.44 -3.93
N ASN A 64 4.73 -5.39 -3.16
CA ASN A 64 5.31 -4.12 -2.69
C ASN A 64 5.77 -3.25 -3.87
N THR A 65 6.41 -3.84 -4.88
CA THR A 65 6.83 -3.09 -6.08
C THR A 65 5.63 -2.49 -6.82
N ALA A 66 4.56 -3.26 -6.99
CA ALA A 66 3.33 -2.78 -7.63
C ALA A 66 2.71 -1.62 -6.85
N MET A 67 2.63 -1.74 -5.52
CA MET A 67 2.03 -0.73 -4.66
C MET A 67 2.85 0.56 -4.62
N ILE A 68 4.18 0.48 -4.56
CA ILE A 68 5.07 1.65 -4.64
C ILE A 68 4.89 2.39 -5.96
N ASN A 69 4.91 1.67 -7.09
CA ASN A 69 4.78 2.27 -8.42
C ASN A 69 3.43 2.96 -8.61
N HIS A 70 2.33 2.29 -8.25
CA HIS A 70 0.99 2.86 -8.33
C HIS A 70 0.84 4.07 -7.44
N THR A 71 1.31 3.98 -6.19
CA THR A 71 1.21 5.08 -5.21
C THR A 71 2.04 6.28 -5.65
N GLY A 72 3.24 6.07 -6.18
CA GLY A 72 4.07 7.16 -6.71
C GLY A 72 3.41 7.95 -7.85
N LEU A 73 2.63 7.29 -8.72
CA LEU A 73 1.88 7.95 -9.78
C LEU A 73 0.72 8.78 -9.23
N VAL A 74 -0.14 8.16 -8.42
CA VAL A 74 -1.35 8.83 -7.90
C VAL A 74 -1.00 9.95 -6.92
N LEU A 75 -0.06 9.69 -6.01
CA LEU A 75 0.28 10.65 -4.95
C LEU A 75 0.98 11.89 -5.50
N LYS A 76 1.69 11.79 -6.64
CA LYS A 76 2.27 12.97 -7.30
C LYS A 76 1.19 13.98 -7.70
N GLU A 77 0.10 13.51 -8.29
CA GLU A 77 -1.02 14.36 -8.72
C GLU A 77 -1.81 14.89 -7.52
N ILE A 78 -2.01 14.06 -6.48
CA ILE A 78 -2.61 14.51 -5.22
C ILE A 78 -1.78 15.63 -4.63
N LEU A 79 -0.47 15.44 -4.47
CA LEU A 79 0.40 16.46 -3.89
C LEU A 79 0.42 17.73 -4.76
N HIS A 80 0.28 17.62 -6.08
CA HIS A 80 0.21 18.78 -6.96
C HIS A 80 -1.05 19.63 -6.70
N SER A 81 -2.21 18.98 -6.70
CA SER A 81 -3.53 19.62 -6.71
C SER A 81 -4.14 19.86 -5.32
N TYR A 82 -3.92 18.96 -4.38
CA TYR A 82 -4.49 19.00 -3.03
C TYR A 82 -3.61 19.79 -2.06
N LYS A 83 -4.22 20.70 -1.30
CA LYS A 83 -3.54 21.58 -0.33
C LYS A 83 -3.83 21.27 1.13
N GLY A 84 -4.69 20.29 1.42
CA GLY A 84 -5.12 20.01 2.81
C GLY A 84 -4.00 19.56 3.75
N PHE A 85 -2.84 19.14 3.22
CA PHE A 85 -1.66 18.82 4.03
C PHE A 85 -0.94 20.05 4.60
N GLN A 86 -1.12 21.25 4.02
CA GLN A 86 -0.28 22.42 4.33
C GLN A 86 -0.34 22.90 5.79
N GLN A 87 -1.44 22.64 6.49
CA GLN A 87 -1.67 23.14 7.85
C GLN A 87 -1.48 22.06 8.92
N LEU A 88 -1.13 20.83 8.52
CA LEU A 88 -0.93 19.74 9.46
C LEU A 88 0.44 19.85 10.13
N SER A 89 0.48 19.52 11.42
CA SER A 89 1.72 19.28 12.16
C SER A 89 2.01 17.79 12.27
N SER A 90 0.98 16.95 12.24
CA SER A 90 1.07 15.49 12.29
C SER A 90 0.07 14.81 11.35
N LEU A 91 0.49 13.72 10.72
CA LEU A 91 -0.34 12.93 9.80
C LEU A 91 -0.13 11.45 10.06
N VAL A 92 -1.22 10.70 10.24
CA VAL A 92 -1.20 9.24 10.39
C VAL A 92 -1.62 8.60 9.07
N ASP A 93 -0.82 7.69 8.54
CA ASP A 93 -1.18 6.85 7.38
C ASP A 93 -1.52 5.45 7.88
N VAL A 94 -2.81 5.10 7.87
CA VAL A 94 -3.34 3.83 8.39
C VAL A 94 -3.41 2.82 7.24
N GLY A 95 -2.75 1.67 7.42
CA GLY A 95 -2.49 0.75 6.31
C GLY A 95 -1.41 1.29 5.35
N GLY A 96 -0.48 2.11 5.88
CA GLY A 96 0.53 2.81 5.09
C GLY A 96 1.63 1.90 4.50
N GLY A 97 1.60 0.61 4.81
CA GLY A 97 2.53 -0.40 4.34
C GLY A 97 3.96 -0.06 4.76
N LEU A 98 4.87 -0.03 3.78
CA LEU A 98 6.27 0.31 4.00
C LEU A 98 6.52 1.81 4.19
N GLY A 99 5.48 2.66 4.23
CA GLY A 99 5.61 4.11 4.52
C GLY A 99 6.03 4.98 3.34
N PHE A 100 5.98 4.45 2.11
CA PHE A 100 6.38 5.20 0.91
C PHE A 100 5.50 6.45 0.66
N THR A 101 4.20 6.37 0.98
CA THR A 101 3.26 7.51 0.89
C THR A 101 3.73 8.65 1.78
N LEU A 102 3.95 8.39 3.07
CA LEU A 102 4.41 9.40 4.01
C LEU A 102 5.78 9.94 3.66
N ASN A 103 6.70 9.12 3.16
CA ASN A 103 7.98 9.60 2.66
C ASN A 103 7.83 10.70 1.61
N LEU A 104 6.88 10.55 0.67
CA LEU A 104 6.61 11.56 -0.36
C LEU A 104 5.92 12.81 0.23
N ILE A 105 4.98 12.63 1.16
CA ILE A 105 4.27 13.74 1.82
C ILE A 105 5.24 14.57 2.67
N THR A 106 6.03 13.94 3.55
CA THR A 106 6.97 14.63 4.44
C THR A 106 8.14 15.24 3.66
N SER A 107 8.55 14.65 2.54
CA SER A 107 9.52 15.28 1.62
C SER A 107 9.02 16.60 1.04
N LYS A 108 7.71 16.70 0.77
CA LYS A 108 7.08 17.93 0.26
C LYS A 108 6.73 18.93 1.37
N TYR A 109 6.36 18.42 2.53
CA TYR A 109 5.94 19.19 3.70
C TYR A 109 6.79 18.79 4.92
N PRO A 110 8.06 19.26 5.01
CA PRO A 110 9.00 18.81 6.05
C PRO A 110 8.59 19.16 7.48
N SER A 111 7.63 20.07 7.66
CA SER A 111 7.04 20.41 8.96
C SER A 111 6.11 19.33 9.51
N ILE A 112 5.59 18.43 8.66
CA ILE A 112 4.69 17.36 9.07
C ILE A 112 5.48 16.22 9.70
N LYS A 113 5.07 15.78 10.88
CA LYS A 113 5.50 14.52 11.48
C LYS A 113 4.58 13.39 11.01
N GLY A 114 5.10 12.48 10.22
CA GLY A 114 4.37 11.32 9.72
C GLY A 114 4.39 10.15 10.70
N ILE A 115 3.26 9.47 10.88
CA ILE A 115 3.15 8.20 11.59
C ILE A 115 2.64 7.15 10.61
N ASN A 116 3.51 6.25 10.17
CA ASN A 116 3.15 5.12 9.33
C ASN A 116 2.64 3.98 10.22
N PHE A 117 1.36 3.64 10.11
CA PHE A 117 0.72 2.63 10.93
C PHE A 117 0.26 1.44 10.09
N ASP A 118 0.75 0.25 10.43
CA ASP A 118 0.40 -1.01 9.76
C ASP A 118 0.61 -2.20 10.72
N LEU A 119 0.36 -3.41 10.24
CA LEU A 119 0.58 -4.63 11.01
C LEU A 119 2.07 -4.78 11.40
N PRO A 120 2.39 -5.31 12.59
CA PRO A 120 3.77 -5.42 13.06
C PRO A 120 4.72 -6.12 12.08
N HIS A 121 4.25 -7.16 11.40
CA HIS A 121 5.05 -7.92 10.44
C HIS A 121 5.32 -7.17 9.12
N VAL A 122 4.55 -6.11 8.82
CA VAL A 122 4.81 -5.21 7.69
C VAL A 122 5.82 -4.16 8.12
N ILE A 123 5.60 -3.55 9.28
CA ILE A 123 6.42 -2.48 9.85
C ILE A 123 7.87 -2.90 10.07
N GLN A 124 8.12 -4.15 10.48
CA GLN A 124 9.49 -4.66 10.66
C GLN A 124 10.36 -4.60 9.38
N HIS A 125 9.72 -4.50 8.20
CA HIS A 125 10.40 -4.41 6.90
C HIS A 125 10.37 -2.99 6.32
N ALA A 126 9.79 -2.02 7.02
CA ALA A 126 9.71 -0.64 6.55
C ALA A 126 11.09 0.03 6.66
N PRO A 127 11.59 0.65 5.57
CA PRO A 127 12.84 1.42 5.63
C PRO A 127 12.63 2.72 6.40
N ALA A 128 13.68 3.22 7.05
CA ALA A 128 13.62 4.50 7.74
C ALA A 128 13.46 5.67 6.74
N TYR A 129 12.50 6.55 7.00
CA TYR A 129 12.31 7.79 6.25
C TYR A 129 12.40 9.02 7.15
N PRO A 130 13.07 10.11 6.71
CA PRO A 130 13.08 11.37 7.46
C PRO A 130 11.65 11.89 7.74
N GLY A 131 11.40 12.25 9.00
CA GLY A 131 10.10 12.76 9.43
C GLY A 131 9.00 11.71 9.55
N VAL A 132 9.29 10.41 9.38
CA VAL A 132 8.32 9.32 9.52
C VAL A 132 8.68 8.41 10.68
N GLN A 133 7.71 8.15 11.55
CA GLN A 133 7.78 7.13 12.59
C GLN A 133 6.93 5.93 12.16
N HIS A 134 7.50 4.72 12.22
CA HIS A 134 6.75 3.49 11.97
C HIS A 134 6.21 2.91 13.28
N VAL A 135 4.92 2.56 13.28
CA VAL A 135 4.21 2.02 14.45
C VAL A 135 3.44 0.77 14.03
N GLY A 136 3.73 -0.36 14.67
CA GLY A 136 3.00 -1.61 14.46
C GLY A 136 1.76 -1.69 15.35
N GLY A 137 0.64 -2.17 14.82
CA GLY A 137 -0.57 -2.44 15.60
C GLY A 137 -1.72 -2.99 14.76
N ASP A 138 -2.92 -2.97 15.33
CA ASP A 138 -4.16 -3.34 14.66
C ASP A 138 -5.12 -2.14 14.62
N MET A 139 -5.50 -1.70 13.42
CA MET A 139 -6.40 -0.56 13.22
C MET A 139 -7.83 -0.80 13.73
N PHE A 140 -8.24 -2.07 13.87
CA PHE A 140 -9.54 -2.42 14.43
C PHE A 140 -9.58 -2.30 15.95
N GLU A 141 -8.42 -2.33 16.61
CA GLU A 141 -8.28 -2.08 18.05
C GLU A 141 -8.07 -0.60 18.34
N SER A 142 -7.05 0.00 17.70
CA SER A 142 -6.75 1.42 17.88
C SER A 142 -5.86 1.97 16.76
N VAL A 143 -5.91 3.29 16.57
CA VAL A 143 -5.03 4.01 15.64
C VAL A 143 -4.27 5.12 16.38
N PRO A 144 -3.02 5.44 16.00
CA PRO A 144 -2.30 6.58 16.55
C PRO A 144 -3.06 7.89 16.37
N LYS A 145 -2.82 8.85 17.27
CA LYS A 145 -3.39 10.19 17.16
C LYS A 145 -2.52 11.07 16.25
N GLY A 146 -3.17 11.91 15.44
CA GLY A 146 -2.58 12.99 14.67
C GLY A 146 -3.64 13.99 14.25
N ASP A 147 -3.22 15.08 13.60
CA ASP A 147 -4.15 16.13 13.17
C ASP A 147 -5.10 15.65 12.06
N ALA A 148 -4.62 14.69 11.25
CA ALA A 148 -5.41 14.01 10.25
C ALA A 148 -4.99 12.53 10.08
N ILE A 149 -5.90 11.76 9.49
CA ILE A 149 -5.68 10.38 9.07
C ILE A 149 -5.75 10.35 7.54
N PHE A 150 -4.80 9.66 6.92
CA PHE A 150 -4.78 9.31 5.51
C PHE A 150 -5.01 7.79 5.38
N MET A 151 -5.86 7.42 4.41
CA MET A 151 -6.12 6.02 4.02
C MET A 151 -6.35 5.97 2.51
N LYS A 152 -5.94 4.88 1.87
CA LYS A 152 -6.08 4.64 0.43
C LYS A 152 -7.03 3.48 0.14
#